data_AF-A0A961GFK8-F1
#
_entry.id   AF-A0A961GFK8-F1
#
_cell.length_a   1.000
_cell.length_b   1.000
_cell.length_c   1.000
_cell.angle_alpha   90.00
_cell.angle_beta   90.00
_cell.angle_gamma   90.00
#
_symmetry.space_group_name_H-M   'P 1'
#
loop_
_entity.id
_entity.type
_entity.pdbx_description
1 polymer ?
#
loop_
_entity_poly.entity_id
_entity_poly.type
_entity_poly.pdbx_seq_one_letter_code
_entity_poly.pdbx_strand_id
1 'polypeptide(L)'
;MVASPVSYFGGKQFLAERLTAAFPAHKHYVEPCGGSLAVLLAKPKSHMETVNDLDQVLQTFWRVLRDRPADLERVCILTPHSRAERELAYSFPPGLDELEIARRVFVALTQGRTGSITRTGWRHNVRSTSTPMPVVLQRYSQRLAPAAARLQSVSLECRPAAEIVRSYGKERTSLLYVDPPYVTDPGIRRGGEYRVEMTSRDEHAELLEACLGCDAAVVLSGYSSEMYDAALGGW
;
A
#
# COMPACT_ATOMS: atom_id res chain seq x y z
N MET A 1 13.53 10.45 -5.32
CA MET A 1 12.44 9.47 -5.14
C MET A 1 12.86 8.46 -4.09
N VAL A 2 11.95 8.06 -3.20
CA VAL A 2 12.20 7.03 -2.18
C VAL A 2 11.48 5.74 -2.61
N ALA A 3 12.18 4.61 -2.58
CA ALA A 3 11.54 3.33 -2.86
C ALA A 3 10.76 2.83 -1.65
N SER A 4 9.62 2.19 -1.88
CA SER A 4 8.89 1.53 -0.79
C SER A 4 9.75 0.44 -0.12
N PRO A 5 9.71 0.34 1.22
CA PRO A 5 10.48 -0.66 1.96
C PRO A 5 9.92 -2.07 1.85
N VAL A 6 8.79 -2.25 1.18
CA VAL A 6 8.14 -3.54 0.94
C VAL A 6 7.61 -3.61 -0.49
N SER A 7 7.45 -4.82 -1.00
CA SER A 7 6.67 -5.06 -2.22
C SER A 7 5.28 -5.48 -1.80
N TYR A 8 4.26 -4.85 -2.40
CA TYR A 8 2.85 -5.14 -2.12
C TYR A 8 2.16 -5.58 -3.41
N PHE A 9 1.25 -6.56 -3.32
CA PHE A 9 0.42 -6.97 -4.45
C PHE A 9 -0.32 -5.75 -5.01
N GLY A 10 -0.39 -5.64 -6.34
CA GLY A 10 -0.95 -4.47 -7.02
C GLY A 10 -0.11 -3.18 -6.93
N GLY A 11 0.99 -3.18 -6.17
CA GLY A 11 1.80 -1.99 -5.92
C GLY A 11 2.39 -1.38 -7.20
N LYS A 12 2.24 -0.06 -7.35
CA LYS A 12 2.62 0.68 -8.56
C LYS A 12 4.09 1.07 -8.62
N GLN A 13 5.00 0.28 -8.02
CA GLN A 13 6.43 0.60 -7.95
C GLN A 13 7.04 0.90 -9.32
N PHE A 14 6.69 0.11 -10.35
CA PHE A 14 7.20 0.30 -11.72
C PHE A 14 6.51 1.42 -12.50
N LEU A 15 5.32 1.82 -12.08
CA LEU A 15 4.52 2.86 -12.75
C LEU A 15 4.59 4.22 -12.04
N ALA A 16 5.10 4.27 -10.81
CA ALA A 16 5.04 5.44 -9.95
C ALA A 16 5.64 6.69 -10.61
N GLU A 17 6.80 6.58 -11.26
CA GLU A 17 7.42 7.71 -11.96
C GLU A 17 6.51 8.24 -13.09
N ARG A 18 5.98 7.35 -13.93
CA ARG A 18 5.07 7.72 -15.02
C ARG A 18 3.74 8.30 -14.50
N LEU A 19 3.17 7.73 -13.45
CA LEU A 19 1.94 8.22 -12.83
C LEU A 19 2.14 9.61 -12.25
N THR A 20 3.19 9.79 -11.46
CA THR A 20 3.47 11.07 -10.78
C THR A 20 3.83 12.19 -11.75
N ALA A 21 4.41 11.87 -12.91
CA ALA A 21 4.62 12.82 -13.99
C ALA A 21 3.32 13.28 -14.69
N ALA A 22 2.25 12.47 -14.63
CA ALA A 22 0.96 12.78 -15.22
C ALA A 22 0.01 13.51 -14.24
N PHE A 23 0.39 13.66 -12.98
CA PHE A 23 -0.44 14.31 -11.97
C PHE A 23 -0.59 15.81 -12.25
N PRO A 24 -1.81 16.37 -12.19
CA PRO A 24 -2.01 17.81 -12.32
C PRO A 24 -1.39 18.55 -11.12
N ALA A 25 -1.20 19.86 -11.24
CA ALA A 25 -0.70 20.68 -10.14
C ALA A 25 -1.66 20.63 -8.93
N HIS A 26 -1.11 20.43 -7.72
CA HIS A 26 -1.89 20.26 -6.49
C HIS A 26 -1.10 20.70 -5.27
N LYS A 27 -1.81 21.09 -4.19
CA LYS A 27 -1.24 21.48 -2.90
C LYS A 27 -1.36 20.37 -1.86
N HIS A 28 -2.45 19.61 -1.90
CA HIS A 28 -2.66 18.45 -1.02
C HIS A 28 -2.73 17.18 -1.86
N TYR A 29 -1.86 16.21 -1.57
CA TYR A 29 -1.94 14.88 -2.16
C TYR A 29 -2.62 13.90 -1.20
N VAL A 30 -3.59 13.16 -1.69
CA VAL A 30 -4.36 12.19 -0.91
C VAL A 30 -4.36 10.84 -1.61
N GLU A 31 -4.01 9.77 -0.89
CA GLU A 31 -3.98 8.39 -1.40
C GLU A 31 -4.95 7.53 -0.56
N PRO A 32 -6.22 7.37 -0.98
CA PRO A 32 -7.23 6.65 -0.20
C PRO A 32 -6.96 5.14 -0.04
N CYS A 33 -6.19 4.54 -0.95
CA CYS A 33 -5.82 3.12 -0.94
C CYS A 33 -4.30 3.00 -1.08
N GLY A 34 -3.58 3.19 0.02
CA GLY A 34 -2.13 3.39 0.02
C GLY A 34 -1.30 2.13 -0.22
N GLY A 35 -1.70 0.97 0.29
CA GLY A 35 -0.96 -0.28 0.11
C GLY A 35 0.54 -0.13 0.46
N SER A 36 1.41 -0.28 -0.55
CA SER A 36 2.87 -0.09 -0.43
C SER A 36 3.36 1.36 -0.28
N LEU A 37 2.49 2.36 -0.46
CA LEU A 37 2.82 3.78 -0.60
C LEU A 37 3.82 4.07 -1.72
N ALA A 38 3.90 3.21 -2.73
CA ALA A 38 4.88 3.33 -3.82
C ALA A 38 4.76 4.67 -4.56
N VAL A 39 3.53 5.17 -4.74
CA VAL A 39 3.28 6.43 -5.46
C VAL A 39 3.66 7.63 -4.59
N LEU A 40 3.14 7.73 -3.36
CA LEU A 40 3.55 8.76 -2.39
C LEU A 40 5.08 8.89 -2.28
N LEU A 41 5.78 7.75 -2.09
CA LEU A 41 7.21 7.75 -1.82
C LEU A 41 8.05 8.12 -3.06
N ALA A 42 7.56 7.83 -4.26
CA ALA A 42 8.20 8.23 -5.51
C ALA A 42 7.97 9.71 -5.83
N LYS A 43 6.77 10.24 -5.52
CA LYS A 43 6.34 11.59 -5.85
C LYS A 43 7.15 12.69 -5.11
N PRO A 44 7.39 13.85 -5.75
CA PRO A 44 7.83 15.07 -5.06
C PRO A 44 6.89 15.48 -3.93
N LYS A 45 7.41 15.96 -2.80
CA LYS A 45 6.59 16.37 -1.65
C LYS A 45 5.59 17.46 -2.03
N SER A 46 4.32 17.29 -1.65
CA SER A 46 3.31 18.38 -1.67
C SER A 46 3.34 19.17 -0.37
N HIS A 47 2.63 20.31 -0.35
CA HIS A 47 2.45 21.11 0.85
C HIS A 47 1.77 20.30 1.98
N MET A 48 0.75 19.51 1.62
CA MET A 48 0.10 18.56 2.52
C MET A 48 0.00 17.19 1.86
N GLU A 49 0.10 16.14 2.65
CA GLU A 49 0.00 14.75 2.18
C GLU A 49 -0.76 13.92 3.21
N THR A 50 -1.77 13.18 2.76
CA THR A 50 -2.55 12.24 3.57
C THR A 50 -2.60 10.89 2.87
N VAL A 51 -2.31 9.82 3.58
CA VAL A 51 -2.47 8.46 3.06
C VAL A 51 -3.35 7.64 3.98
N ASN A 52 -4.10 6.75 3.37
CA ASN A 52 -5.07 5.89 4.03
C ASN A 52 -4.89 4.46 3.55
N ASP A 53 -5.17 3.52 4.43
CA ASP A 53 -5.52 2.16 4.05
C ASP A 53 -6.56 1.65 5.05
N LEU A 54 -7.56 0.90 4.59
CA LEU A 54 -8.57 0.35 5.48
C LEU A 54 -7.98 -0.72 6.40
N ASP A 55 -6.87 -1.32 5.99
CA ASP A 55 -6.27 -2.42 6.68
C ASP A 55 -5.42 -1.98 7.88
N GLN A 56 -6.01 -2.03 9.07
CA GLN A 56 -5.41 -1.53 10.32
C GLN A 56 -4.05 -2.16 10.68
N VAL A 57 -3.81 -3.41 10.28
CA VAL A 57 -2.50 -4.06 10.52
C VAL A 57 -1.43 -3.51 9.58
N LEU A 58 -1.77 -3.20 8.32
CA LEU A 58 -0.86 -2.51 7.40
C LEU A 58 -0.64 -1.07 7.86
N GLN A 59 -1.68 -0.40 8.33
CA GLN A 59 -1.55 0.94 8.87
C GLN A 59 -0.69 1.01 10.13
N THR A 60 -0.76 -0.02 10.97
CA THR A 60 0.14 -0.17 12.13
C THR A 60 1.60 -0.28 11.69
N PHE A 61 1.89 -1.01 10.60
CA PHE A 61 3.24 -1.02 10.03
C PHE A 61 3.73 0.37 9.63
N TRP A 62 2.92 1.15 8.91
CA TRP A 62 3.30 2.51 8.49
C TRP A 62 3.48 3.47 9.67
N ARG A 63 2.60 3.39 10.68
CA ARG A 63 2.71 4.18 11.92
C ARG A 63 4.01 3.84 12.67
N VAL A 64 4.29 2.56 12.92
CA VAL A 64 5.50 2.13 13.62
C VAL A 64 6.76 2.49 12.84
N LEU A 65 6.75 2.36 11.51
CA LEU A 65 7.87 2.80 10.67
C LEU A 65 8.14 4.30 10.81
N ARG A 66 7.09 5.13 10.84
CA ARG A 66 7.20 6.58 11.01
C ARG A 66 7.72 6.95 12.41
N ASP A 67 7.15 6.35 13.44
CA ASP A 67 7.32 6.81 14.83
C ASP A 67 8.50 6.13 15.54
N ARG A 68 8.82 4.88 15.18
CA ARG A 68 9.88 4.06 15.78
C ARG A 68 10.78 3.37 14.71
N PRO A 69 11.34 4.12 13.74
CA PRO A 69 12.06 3.52 12.61
C PRO A 69 13.26 2.66 13.02
N ALA A 70 14.04 3.11 14.01
CA ALA A 70 15.23 2.40 14.46
C ALA A 70 14.87 1.07 15.15
N ASP A 71 13.79 1.04 15.93
CA ASP A 71 13.31 -0.19 16.56
C ASP A 71 12.84 -1.19 15.52
N LEU A 72 12.03 -0.73 14.55
CA LEU A 72 11.50 -1.59 13.48
C LEU A 72 12.62 -2.14 12.60
N GLU A 73 13.56 -1.28 12.19
CA GLU A 73 14.73 -1.71 11.42
C GLU A 73 15.54 -2.76 12.17
N ARG A 74 15.82 -2.54 13.46
CA ARG A 74 16.57 -3.48 14.29
C ARG A 74 15.90 -4.85 14.36
N VAL A 75 14.59 -4.91 14.66
CA VAL A 75 13.89 -6.21 14.76
C VAL A 75 13.75 -6.89 13.40
N CYS A 76 13.60 -6.13 12.30
CA CYS A 76 13.54 -6.68 10.95
C CYS A 76 14.89 -7.26 10.49
N ILE A 77 16.00 -6.58 10.78
CA ILE A 77 17.37 -7.07 10.46
C ILE A 77 17.69 -8.35 11.23
N LEU A 78 17.28 -8.43 12.49
CA LEU A 78 17.53 -9.60 13.34
C LEU A 78 16.57 -10.77 13.07
N THR A 79 15.51 -10.54 12.29
CA THR A 79 14.55 -11.60 11.94
C THR A 79 15.15 -12.54 10.89
N PRO A 80 15.24 -13.85 11.16
CA PRO A 80 15.81 -14.78 10.20
C PRO A 80 14.90 -14.99 8.98
N HIS A 81 15.51 -15.34 7.85
CA HIS A 81 14.79 -15.91 6.71
C HIS A 81 14.35 -17.33 7.08
N SER A 82 13.09 -17.50 7.48
CA SER A 82 12.62 -18.74 8.12
C SER A 82 11.15 -19.02 7.83
N ARG A 83 10.82 -20.32 7.67
CA ARG A 83 9.43 -20.77 7.59
C ARG A 83 8.66 -20.51 8.88
N ALA A 84 9.30 -20.63 10.05
CA ALA A 84 8.65 -20.37 11.33
C ALA A 84 8.21 -18.90 11.45
N GLU A 85 9.08 -17.97 11.07
CA GLU A 85 8.74 -16.53 11.01
C GLU A 85 7.62 -16.26 10.02
N ARG A 86 7.65 -16.94 8.86
CA ARG A 86 6.60 -16.83 7.85
C ARG A 86 5.24 -17.31 8.37
N GLU A 87 5.21 -18.38 9.16
CA GLU A 87 3.97 -18.89 9.78
C GLU A 87 3.41 -17.93 10.83
N LEU A 88 4.28 -17.31 11.65
CA LEU A 88 3.86 -16.29 12.62
C LEU A 88 3.25 -15.06 11.92
N ALA A 89 3.75 -14.71 10.74
CA ALA A 89 3.29 -13.57 9.96
C ALA A 89 1.86 -13.69 9.39
N TYR A 90 1.17 -14.83 9.59
CA TYR A 90 -0.25 -15.01 9.23
C TYR A 90 -1.23 -14.64 10.33
N SER A 91 -0.75 -14.44 11.56
CA SER A 91 -1.60 -14.31 12.74
C SER A 91 -1.32 -13.01 13.49
N PHE A 92 -2.39 -12.29 13.81
CA PHE A 92 -2.37 -11.02 14.55
C PHE A 92 -3.38 -11.10 15.70
N PRO A 93 -3.09 -11.86 16.77
CA PRO A 93 -4.01 -11.97 17.90
C PRO A 93 -4.17 -10.63 18.63
N PRO A 94 -5.29 -10.38 19.31
CA PRO A 94 -5.46 -9.20 20.15
C PRO A 94 -4.35 -9.07 21.20
N GLY A 95 -3.91 -7.84 21.46
CA GLY A 95 -2.88 -7.55 22.47
C GLY A 95 -1.44 -7.77 22.00
N LEU A 96 -1.22 -8.10 20.72
CA LEU A 96 0.12 -8.13 20.15
C LEU A 96 0.73 -6.72 20.16
N ASP A 97 2.00 -6.60 20.56
CA ASP A 97 2.74 -5.33 20.52
C ASP A 97 2.82 -4.78 19.09
N GLU A 98 2.69 -3.46 18.93
CA GLU A 98 2.66 -2.82 17.61
C GLU A 98 3.97 -3.05 16.82
N LEU A 99 5.12 -3.10 17.50
CA LEU A 99 6.40 -3.39 16.84
C LEU A 99 6.41 -4.81 16.27
N GLU A 100 5.82 -5.77 16.98
CA GLU A 100 5.67 -7.14 16.52
C GLU A 100 4.67 -7.25 15.36
N ILE A 101 3.56 -6.50 15.40
CA ILE A 101 2.62 -6.39 14.27
C ILE A 101 3.37 -5.89 13.03
N ALA A 102 4.11 -4.78 13.15
CA ALA A 102 4.86 -4.19 12.05
C ALA A 102 5.94 -5.14 11.51
N ARG A 103 6.68 -5.81 12.40
CA ARG A 103 7.68 -6.82 12.01
C ARG A 103 7.03 -7.98 11.25
N ARG A 104 5.88 -8.48 11.69
CA ARG A 104 5.13 -9.54 11.00
C ARG A 104 4.65 -9.11 9.62
N VAL A 105 4.17 -7.88 9.46
CA VAL A 105 3.84 -7.32 8.14
C VAL A 105 5.06 -7.29 7.23
N PHE A 106 6.21 -6.83 7.72
CA PHE A 106 7.47 -6.84 6.97
C PHE A 106 7.85 -8.26 6.53
N VAL A 107 7.76 -9.25 7.43
CA VAL A 107 8.02 -10.67 7.11
C VAL A 107 7.05 -11.20 6.06
N ALA A 108 5.75 -10.92 6.20
CA ALA A 108 4.74 -11.39 5.27
C ALA A 108 5.02 -10.91 3.84
N LEU A 109 5.38 -9.63 3.71
CA LEU A 109 5.62 -8.99 2.42
C LEU A 109 6.98 -9.34 1.80
N THR A 110 8.02 -9.51 2.60
CA THR A 110 9.40 -9.72 2.10
C THR A 110 9.79 -11.20 1.98
N GLN A 111 9.22 -12.07 2.83
CA GLN A 111 9.44 -13.52 2.80
C GLN A 111 8.30 -14.29 2.12
N GLY A 112 7.20 -13.63 1.75
CA GLY A 112 6.14 -14.19 0.92
C GLY A 112 6.50 -14.21 -0.58
N ARG A 113 5.80 -15.03 -1.37
CA ARG A 113 6.06 -15.17 -2.81
C ARG A 113 5.44 -14.07 -3.68
N THR A 114 4.41 -13.38 -3.19
CA THR A 114 3.58 -12.49 -4.02
C THR A 114 3.47 -11.06 -3.48
N GLY A 115 4.19 -10.72 -2.39
CA GLY A 115 4.05 -9.41 -1.76
C GLY A 115 2.66 -9.19 -1.15
N SER A 116 2.02 -10.25 -0.64
CA SER A 116 0.75 -10.16 0.08
C SER A 116 0.93 -10.57 1.54
N ILE A 117 0.17 -9.93 2.43
CA ILE A 117 0.10 -10.30 3.84
C ILE A 117 -0.73 -11.60 4.03
N THR A 118 -1.59 -11.94 3.07
CA THR A 118 -2.40 -13.17 3.13
C THR A 118 -1.55 -14.42 2.98
N ARG A 119 -2.18 -15.60 3.13
CA ARG A 119 -1.45 -16.87 3.13
C ARG A 119 -0.88 -17.19 1.76
N THR A 120 0.45 -17.08 1.63
CA THR A 120 1.18 -17.35 0.38
C THR A 120 2.42 -18.16 0.68
N GLY A 121 2.96 -18.90 -0.30
CA GLY A 121 4.15 -19.72 -0.06
C GLY A 121 5.36 -18.92 0.47
N TRP A 122 6.28 -19.61 1.14
CA TRP A 122 7.54 -19.03 1.60
C TRP A 122 8.55 -18.90 0.44
N ARG A 123 9.04 -17.69 0.23
CA ARG A 123 10.04 -17.38 -0.81
C ARG A 123 11.39 -17.93 -0.38
N HIS A 124 12.01 -18.74 -1.23
CA HIS A 124 13.35 -19.28 -1.02
C HIS A 124 14.01 -19.55 -2.37
N ASN A 125 15.34 -19.53 -2.39
CA ASN A 125 16.12 -19.81 -3.58
C ASN A 125 16.86 -21.14 -3.38
N VAL A 126 16.81 -22.01 -4.39
CA VAL A 126 17.52 -23.30 -4.41
C VAL A 126 18.70 -23.32 -5.39
N ARG A 127 18.71 -22.40 -6.37
CA ARG A 127 19.77 -22.30 -7.39
C ARG A 127 20.89 -21.40 -6.89
N SER A 128 22.14 -21.80 -7.13
CA SER A 128 23.35 -21.04 -6.73
C SER A 128 23.52 -19.71 -7.47
N THR A 129 22.85 -19.53 -8.61
CA THR A 129 22.87 -18.29 -9.40
C THR A 129 21.94 -17.20 -8.86
N SER A 130 21.02 -17.55 -7.97
CA SER A 130 20.09 -16.59 -7.37
C SER A 130 20.78 -15.79 -6.26
N THR A 131 20.43 -14.51 -6.11
CA THR A 131 20.85 -13.72 -4.94
C THR A 131 20.38 -14.41 -3.65
N PRO A 132 21.26 -14.61 -2.64
CA PRO A 132 20.85 -15.21 -1.37
C PRO A 132 19.73 -14.40 -0.70
N MET A 133 18.73 -15.09 -0.16
CA MET A 133 17.59 -14.43 0.49
C MET A 133 18.00 -13.49 1.64
N PRO A 134 18.97 -13.82 2.51
CA PRO A 134 19.45 -12.87 3.52
C PRO A 134 19.94 -11.54 2.94
N VAL A 135 20.63 -11.56 1.79
CA VAL A 135 21.08 -10.34 1.09
C VAL A 135 19.88 -9.55 0.54
N VAL A 136 18.86 -10.24 0.02
CA VAL A 136 17.62 -9.59 -0.43
C VAL A 136 16.89 -8.92 0.74
N LEU A 137 16.78 -9.59 1.89
CA LEU A 137 16.12 -9.04 3.08
C LEU A 137 16.87 -7.84 3.65
N GLN A 138 18.21 -7.87 3.65
CA GLN A 138 19.03 -6.72 4.03
C GLN A 138 18.77 -5.50 3.12
N ARG A 139 18.56 -5.70 1.81
CA ARG A 139 18.19 -4.60 0.90
C ARG A 139 16.80 -4.03 1.19
N TYR A 140 15.87 -4.84 1.67
CA TYR A 140 14.56 -4.34 2.11
C TYR A 140 14.67 -3.54 3.41
N SER A 141 15.43 -4.02 4.40
CA SER A 141 15.59 -3.31 5.68
C SER A 141 16.25 -1.94 5.50
N GLN A 142 17.24 -1.83 4.61
CA GLN A 142 17.92 -0.56 4.28
C GLN A 142 16.99 0.52 3.69
N ARG A 143 15.77 0.16 3.25
CA ARG A 143 14.77 1.10 2.74
C ARG A 143 13.87 1.67 3.85
N LEU A 144 13.89 1.09 5.04
CA LEU A 144 13.03 1.52 6.16
C LEU A 144 13.37 2.95 6.58
N ALA A 145 14.64 3.25 6.88
CA ALA A 145 15.03 4.59 7.34
C ALA A 145 14.72 5.72 6.33
N PRO A 146 15.03 5.60 5.02
CA PRO A 146 14.62 6.60 4.03
C PRO A 146 13.10 6.76 3.91
N ALA A 147 12.34 5.66 3.96
CA ALA A 147 10.89 5.71 3.92
C ALA A 147 10.29 6.39 5.16
N ALA A 148 10.82 6.09 6.35
CA ALA A 148 10.41 6.75 7.59
C ALA A 148 10.63 8.27 7.52
N ALA A 149 11.81 8.72 7.09
CA ALA A 149 12.11 10.14 6.91
C ALA A 149 11.15 10.82 5.91
N ARG A 150 10.73 10.10 4.86
CA ARG A 150 9.75 10.59 3.89
C ARG A 150 8.33 10.70 4.48
N LEU A 151 7.98 9.82 5.41
CA LEU A 151 6.65 9.74 6.05
C LEU A 151 6.45 10.69 7.24
N GLN A 152 7.51 11.26 7.82
CA GLN A 152 7.39 12.16 8.98
C GLN A 152 6.39 13.31 8.78
N SER A 153 6.33 13.86 7.56
CA SER A 153 5.45 14.96 7.18
C SER A 153 4.13 14.52 6.52
N VAL A 154 3.73 13.25 6.68
CA VAL A 154 2.55 12.67 6.04
C VAL A 154 1.52 12.29 7.10
N SER A 155 0.26 12.65 6.86
CA SER A 155 -0.87 12.25 7.71
C SER A 155 -1.30 10.83 7.39
N LEU A 156 -1.62 10.07 8.44
CA LEU A 156 -1.91 8.64 8.39
C LEU A 156 -3.36 8.39 8.82
N GLU A 157 -4.21 7.90 7.93
CA GLU A 157 -5.64 7.59 8.13
C GLU A 157 -5.91 6.08 8.06
N CYS A 158 -7.03 5.63 8.63
CA CYS A 158 -7.45 4.23 8.63
C CYS A 158 -8.98 4.10 8.53
N ARG A 159 -9.55 4.50 7.38
CA ARG A 159 -11.00 4.64 7.17
C ARG A 159 -11.42 4.06 5.81
N PRO A 160 -12.72 3.79 5.59
CA PRO A 160 -13.21 3.41 4.27
C PRO A 160 -12.81 4.43 3.19
N ALA A 161 -12.33 3.94 2.05
CA ALA A 161 -11.77 4.79 1.00
C ALA A 161 -12.78 5.85 0.50
N ALA A 162 -14.06 5.48 0.37
CA ALA A 162 -15.11 6.41 -0.03
C ALA A 162 -15.29 7.57 0.97
N GLU A 163 -15.09 7.35 2.28
CA GLU A 163 -15.12 8.42 3.28
C GLU A 163 -13.95 9.39 3.13
N ILE A 164 -12.75 8.88 2.84
CA ILE A 164 -11.57 9.70 2.55
C ILE A 164 -11.82 10.54 1.31
N VAL A 165 -12.30 9.93 0.23
CA VAL A 165 -12.63 10.64 -1.02
C VAL A 165 -13.63 11.77 -0.76
N ARG A 166 -14.73 11.51 -0.05
CA ARG A 166 -15.72 12.55 0.29
C ARG A 166 -15.19 13.66 1.18
N SER A 167 -14.26 13.35 2.09
CA SER A 167 -13.69 14.31 3.03
C SER A 167 -12.72 15.27 2.34
N TYR A 168 -11.84 14.75 1.50
CA TYR A 168 -10.77 15.53 0.87
C TYR A 168 -11.11 16.00 -0.55
N GLY A 169 -12.11 15.39 -1.20
CA GLY A 169 -12.49 15.64 -2.59
C GLY A 169 -13.20 16.98 -2.85
N LYS A 170 -13.60 17.72 -1.80
CA LYS A 170 -14.22 19.05 -1.94
C LYS A 170 -13.22 20.18 -2.18
N GLU A 171 -11.95 19.95 -1.89
CA GLU A 171 -10.91 20.97 -2.02
C GLU A 171 -10.30 20.92 -3.43
N ARG A 172 -10.57 21.93 -4.26
CA ARG A 172 -10.11 22.01 -5.67
C ARG A 172 -8.59 21.95 -5.81
N THR A 173 -7.84 22.36 -4.79
CA THR A 173 -6.38 22.30 -4.81
C THR A 173 -5.80 20.93 -4.40
N SER A 174 -6.66 19.96 -4.08
CA SER A 174 -6.28 18.59 -3.78
C SER A 174 -6.16 17.73 -5.05
N LEU A 175 -5.31 16.71 -4.96
CA LEU A 175 -5.26 15.58 -5.88
C LEU A 175 -5.48 14.30 -5.10
N LEU A 176 -6.45 13.49 -5.53
CA LEU A 176 -6.73 12.17 -4.99
C LEU A 176 -6.22 11.10 -5.98
N TYR A 177 -5.28 10.25 -5.54
CA TYR A 177 -4.86 9.08 -6.30
C TYR A 177 -5.54 7.82 -5.74
N VAL A 178 -6.48 7.27 -6.51
CA VAL A 178 -7.38 6.19 -6.08
C VAL A 178 -7.01 4.90 -6.82
N ASP A 179 -6.43 3.94 -6.09
CA ASP A 179 -6.01 2.62 -6.61
C ASP A 179 -6.61 1.51 -5.73
N PRO A 180 -7.93 1.26 -5.82
CA PRO A 180 -8.59 0.27 -4.97
C PRO A 180 -8.21 -1.15 -5.39
N PRO A 181 -8.48 -2.17 -4.55
CA PRO A 181 -8.57 -3.55 -5.05
C PRO A 181 -9.46 -3.58 -6.29
N TYR A 182 -9.00 -4.15 -7.40
CA TYR A 182 -9.79 -4.12 -8.64
C TYR A 182 -10.98 -5.07 -8.57
N VAL A 183 -12.03 -4.76 -9.32
CA VAL A 183 -13.23 -5.60 -9.42
C VAL A 183 -12.83 -7.04 -9.70
N THR A 184 -13.37 -7.98 -8.92
CA THR A 184 -13.12 -9.41 -9.14
C THR A 184 -13.86 -9.86 -10.40
N ASP A 185 -13.12 -10.43 -11.32
CA ASP A 185 -13.61 -11.05 -12.54
C ASP A 185 -12.84 -12.37 -12.71
N PRO A 186 -13.49 -13.55 -12.77
CA PRO A 186 -12.82 -14.84 -12.89
C PRO A 186 -11.76 -14.95 -14.00
N GLY A 187 -11.91 -14.18 -15.09
CA GLY A 187 -10.97 -14.15 -16.21
C GLY A 187 -9.78 -13.20 -16.03
N ILE A 188 -9.87 -12.24 -15.09
CA ILE A 188 -8.89 -11.16 -14.91
C ILE A 188 -8.29 -11.16 -13.50
N ARG A 189 -9.13 -11.22 -12.46
CA ARG A 189 -8.73 -11.14 -11.05
C ARG A 189 -9.67 -11.96 -10.16
N ARG A 190 -9.10 -12.89 -9.40
CA ARG A 190 -9.87 -13.78 -8.50
C ARG A 190 -10.10 -13.24 -7.10
N GLY A 191 -9.26 -12.32 -6.63
CA GLY A 191 -9.29 -11.82 -5.25
C GLY A 191 -8.55 -12.74 -4.27
N GLY A 192 -8.51 -12.32 -3.00
CA GLY A 192 -7.85 -13.00 -1.88
C GLY A 192 -6.41 -12.52 -1.62
N GLU A 193 -5.92 -11.54 -2.36
CA GLU A 193 -4.57 -11.02 -2.20
C GLU A 193 -4.47 -9.88 -1.18
N TYR A 194 -5.57 -9.26 -0.80
CA TYR A 194 -5.64 -8.29 0.30
C TYR A 194 -6.31 -8.92 1.52
N ARG A 195 -5.87 -8.55 2.73
CA ARG A 195 -6.47 -9.06 3.98
C ARG A 195 -7.81 -8.41 4.27
N VAL A 196 -7.91 -7.11 3.98
CA VAL A 196 -9.17 -6.37 3.93
C VAL A 196 -9.36 -6.01 2.47
N GLU A 197 -10.34 -6.64 1.83
CA GLU A 197 -10.53 -6.58 0.39
C GLU A 197 -11.89 -5.99 0.06
N MET A 198 -11.92 -5.08 -0.91
CA MET A 198 -13.14 -4.62 -1.55
C MET A 198 -13.61 -5.72 -2.50
N THR A 199 -14.67 -6.42 -2.11
CA THR A 199 -15.20 -7.57 -2.87
C THR A 199 -16.57 -7.29 -3.46
N SER A 200 -17.30 -6.34 -2.87
CA SER A 200 -18.67 -6.08 -3.30
C SER A 200 -18.72 -5.09 -4.46
N ARG A 201 -19.61 -5.38 -5.41
CA ARG A 201 -20.00 -4.44 -6.47
C ARG A 201 -20.50 -3.11 -5.87
N ASP A 202 -21.18 -3.15 -4.73
CA ASP A 202 -21.74 -1.96 -4.09
C ASP A 202 -20.66 -1.08 -3.46
N GLU A 203 -19.61 -1.66 -2.87
CA GLU A 203 -18.46 -0.90 -2.34
C GLU A 203 -17.72 -0.18 -3.48
N HIS A 204 -17.58 -0.85 -4.62
CA HIS A 204 -17.01 -0.25 -5.83
C HIS A 204 -17.87 0.88 -6.38
N ALA A 205 -19.20 0.69 -6.43
CA ALA A 205 -20.14 1.72 -6.86
C ALA A 205 -20.11 2.93 -5.93
N GLU A 206 -20.05 2.71 -4.62
CA GLU A 206 -19.96 3.77 -3.61
C GLU A 206 -18.67 4.60 -3.77
N LEU A 207 -17.52 3.93 -3.93
CA LEU A 207 -16.25 4.62 -4.16
C LEU A 207 -16.28 5.43 -5.47
N LEU A 208 -16.87 4.87 -6.52
CA LEU A 208 -16.97 5.51 -7.82
C LEU A 208 -17.88 6.75 -7.79
N GLU A 209 -19.03 6.65 -7.12
CA GLU A 209 -19.91 7.79 -6.86
C GLU A 209 -19.17 8.90 -6.10
N ALA A 210 -18.41 8.54 -5.05
CA ALA A 210 -17.60 9.49 -4.30
C ALA A 210 -16.55 10.19 -5.19
N CYS A 211 -15.89 9.45 -6.09
CA CYS A 211 -14.92 10.01 -7.03
C CYS A 211 -15.57 10.98 -8.03
N LEU A 212 -16.72 10.61 -8.59
CA LEU A 212 -17.47 11.44 -9.55
C LEU A 212 -18.01 12.74 -8.92
N GLY A 213 -18.26 12.74 -7.61
CA GLY A 213 -18.72 13.91 -6.86
C GLY A 213 -17.61 14.86 -6.39
N CYS A 214 -16.35 14.65 -6.78
CA CYS A 214 -15.23 15.48 -6.34
C CYS A 214 -15.14 16.82 -7.11
N ASP A 215 -14.77 17.88 -6.39
CA ASP A 215 -14.25 19.14 -6.95
C ASP A 215 -12.74 19.07 -7.20
N ALA A 216 -12.04 18.23 -6.43
CA ALA A 216 -10.61 17.94 -6.55
C ALA A 216 -10.28 17.17 -7.84
N ALA A 217 -9.02 17.23 -8.26
CA ALA A 217 -8.54 16.33 -9.29
C ALA A 217 -8.50 14.89 -8.75
N VAL A 218 -8.96 13.94 -9.55
CA VAL A 218 -8.93 12.52 -9.20
C VAL A 218 -8.21 11.76 -10.30
N VAL A 219 -7.26 10.90 -9.92
CA VAL A 219 -6.60 9.95 -10.81
C VAL A 219 -6.91 8.55 -10.31
N LEU A 220 -7.58 7.74 -11.14
CA LEU A 220 -8.01 6.40 -10.77
C LEU A 220 -7.20 5.34 -11.53
N SER A 221 -6.80 4.27 -10.84
CA SER A 221 -6.18 3.10 -11.43
C SER A 221 -7.10 1.89 -11.28
N GLY A 222 -7.26 1.12 -12.37
CA GLY A 222 -8.16 -0.03 -12.43
C GLY A 222 -7.91 -0.86 -13.68
N TYR A 223 -8.37 -2.11 -13.68
CA TYR A 223 -8.61 -2.84 -14.93
C TYR A 223 -9.92 -2.38 -15.57
N SER A 224 -10.02 -2.54 -16.89
CA SER A 224 -11.29 -2.33 -17.60
C SER A 224 -12.36 -3.24 -16.98
N SER A 225 -13.52 -2.63 -16.74
CA SER A 225 -14.69 -3.31 -16.21
C SER A 225 -15.92 -2.54 -16.64
N GLU A 226 -17.01 -3.25 -16.96
CA GLU A 226 -18.24 -2.63 -17.46
C GLU A 226 -18.74 -1.49 -16.54
N MET A 227 -18.65 -1.68 -15.23
CA MET A 227 -19.03 -0.65 -14.24
C MET A 227 -18.19 0.62 -14.35
N TYR A 228 -16.86 0.49 -14.32
CA TYR A 228 -15.98 1.66 -14.33
C TYR A 228 -16.00 2.33 -15.70
N ASP A 229 -15.98 1.54 -16.78
CA ASP A 229 -15.99 2.04 -18.16
C ASP A 229 -17.29 2.82 -18.46
N ALA A 230 -18.45 2.34 -17.96
CA ALA A 230 -19.72 3.04 -18.12
C ALA A 230 -19.77 4.37 -17.33
N ALA A 231 -19.22 4.40 -16.13
CA ALA A 231 -19.29 5.58 -15.25
C ALA A 231 -18.24 6.66 -15.59
N LEU A 232 -17.08 6.24 -16.08
CA LEU A 232 -15.93 7.12 -16.36
C LEU A 232 -15.82 7.49 -17.84
N GLY A 233 -16.84 7.25 -18.67
CA GLY A 233 -16.78 7.55 -20.11
C GLY A 233 -16.58 9.03 -20.46
N GLY A 234 -16.74 9.94 -19.49
CA GLY A 234 -16.45 11.37 -19.64
C GLY A 234 -15.10 11.83 -19.06
N TRP A 235 -14.28 10.91 -18.55
CA TRP A 235 -12.94 11.19 -18.01
C TRP A 235 -11.84 10.98 -19.06
#